data_AF-F3KKQ1-F1
#
_entry.id   AF-F3KKQ1-F1
#
_cell.length_a   1.000
_cell.length_b   1.000
_cell.length_c   1.000
_cell.angle_alpha   90.00
_cell.angle_beta   90.00
_cell.angle_gamma   90.00
#
_symmetry.space_group_name_H-M   'P 1'
#
loop_
_entity.id
_entity.type
_entity.pdbx_description
1 polymer ?
#
loop_
_entity_poly.entity_id
_entity_poly.type
_entity_poly.pdbx_seq_one_letter_code
_entity_poly.pdbx_strand_id
1 'polypeptide(L)'
;MMNRLILGYVFGFVFLISVTFFANDVFADQVTVVPTLGSAQPGCENSGGCYTPDLATVNVGGKVIFTNTDSAAHTFTAGTPDVGPSGIFDSSLVMKGSSFEWNPTKVGEFPYFCMVHPWMTGIVVVQEAKSIANAPGKTITVSGTDIKILYKILGGTILSISTDVNSHSLIITASASQDGLLVISLPRNLIDAKLGPNSDDRFFILTDGFETNFEESKTSTDRILTIPFGAGTQEIEIIGTWIIGAASVQDSEPQPGPEPTCGAGTELVNGICVAIQHTGGSNPSDYSETDYSLYIIAGIGTIAVVGGGIVISKKKRSVQSSDITIPVSPISEKQSGKSCNVCGTLIPEGKNVCPSCGDTYSV
;
A
#
# COMPACT_ATOMS: atom_id res chain seq x y z
N MET A 1 -57.38 48.15 11.09
CA MET A 1 -57.07 48.49 9.68
C MET A 1 -55.56 48.49 9.55
N MET A 2 -54.96 47.41 9.03
CA MET A 2 -54.55 47.26 7.61
C MET A 2 -53.21 48.01 7.39
N ASN A 3 -52.11 47.49 6.85
CA ASN A 3 -51.81 46.21 6.21
C ASN A 3 -50.27 46.04 6.15
N ARG A 4 -49.86 44.77 6.17
CA ARG A 4 -48.64 44.12 5.67
C ARG A 4 -47.71 44.92 4.75
N LEU A 5 -46.40 44.79 4.99
CA LEU A 5 -45.38 44.62 3.95
C LEU A 5 -44.27 43.69 4.47
N ILE A 6 -44.27 42.47 3.92
CA ILE A 6 -43.28 41.41 4.14
C ILE A 6 -42.07 41.77 3.26
N LEU A 7 -40.96 42.15 3.87
CA LEU A 7 -39.69 42.33 3.16
C LEU A 7 -39.01 40.95 3.07
N GLY A 8 -39.13 40.33 1.90
CA GLY A 8 -38.54 39.03 1.60
C GLY A 8 -37.02 39.08 1.66
N TYR A 9 -36.43 38.26 2.54
CA TYR A 9 -35.03 37.90 2.53
C TYR A 9 -34.73 37.08 1.27
N VAL A 10 -34.09 37.71 0.28
CA VAL A 10 -33.45 36.99 -0.82
C VAL A 10 -32.10 36.52 -0.32
N PHE A 11 -32.03 35.28 0.17
CA PHE A 11 -30.78 34.57 0.43
C PHE A 11 -30.13 34.26 -0.93
N GLY A 12 -29.42 35.24 -1.48
CA GLY A 12 -28.46 35.02 -2.56
C GLY A 12 -27.23 34.32 -1.99
N PHE A 13 -27.22 32.98 -2.01
CA PHE A 13 -25.99 32.21 -1.87
C PHE A 13 -25.10 32.54 -3.07
N VAL A 14 -24.28 33.58 -2.94
CA VAL A 14 -23.10 33.76 -3.78
C VAL A 14 -22.15 32.63 -3.36
N PHE A 15 -22.23 31.52 -4.07
CA PHE A 15 -21.21 30.48 -4.05
C PHE A 15 -19.93 31.15 -4.57
N LEU A 16 -19.12 31.68 -3.65
CA LEU A 16 -17.72 31.94 -3.91
C LEU A 16 -17.10 30.57 -4.17
N ILE A 17 -17.16 30.14 -5.42
CA ILE A 17 -16.24 29.14 -5.94
C ILE A 17 -14.86 29.81 -5.77
N SER A 18 -14.21 29.55 -4.64
CA SER A 18 -12.76 29.67 -4.57
C SER A 18 -12.24 28.68 -5.60
N VAL A 19 -12.07 29.16 -6.83
CA VAL A 19 -11.10 28.58 -7.74
C VAL A 19 -9.77 28.90 -7.06
N THR A 20 -9.38 28.06 -6.11
CA THR A 20 -7.97 27.95 -5.74
C THR A 20 -7.28 27.64 -7.05
N PHE A 21 -6.62 28.66 -7.60
CA PHE A 21 -5.65 28.47 -8.65
C PHE A 21 -4.68 27.44 -8.10
N PHE A 22 -4.76 26.22 -8.62
CA PHE A 22 -3.73 25.22 -8.42
C PHE A 22 -2.46 25.86 -8.95
N ALA A 23 -1.62 26.37 -8.06
CA ALA A 23 -0.20 26.43 -8.34
C ALA A 23 0.19 24.97 -8.47
N ASN A 24 0.04 24.44 -9.69
CA ASN A 24 0.75 23.25 -10.05
C ASN A 24 2.20 23.61 -9.71
N ASP A 25 2.80 22.90 -8.76
CA ASP A 25 4.25 22.78 -8.71
C ASP A 25 4.63 22.07 -10.00
N VAL A 26 4.57 22.82 -11.11
CA VAL A 26 5.16 22.48 -12.38
C VAL A 26 6.63 22.48 -12.04
N PHE A 27 7.21 21.29 -11.89
CA PHE A 27 8.65 21.09 -11.98
C PHE A 27 9.15 22.05 -13.06
N ALA A 28 9.97 23.03 -12.67
CA ALA A 28 10.38 24.12 -13.54
C ALA A 28 11.12 23.52 -14.74
N ASP A 29 10.39 23.27 -15.82
CA ASP A 29 10.93 22.58 -16.98
C ASP A 29 11.85 23.56 -17.71
N GLN A 30 13.14 23.22 -17.73
CA GLN A 30 14.15 24.07 -18.33
C GLN A 30 15.10 23.27 -19.21
N VAL A 31 15.54 23.89 -20.29
CA VAL A 31 16.56 23.36 -21.19
C VAL A 31 17.63 24.42 -21.41
N THR A 32 18.90 24.01 -21.39
CA THR A 32 20.03 24.87 -21.72
C THR A 32 20.60 24.48 -23.07
N VAL A 33 20.77 25.46 -23.95
CA VAL A 33 21.34 25.34 -25.28
C VAL A 33 22.65 26.10 -25.32
N VAL A 34 23.71 25.44 -25.80
CA VAL A 34 25.03 26.05 -25.97
C VAL A 34 25.50 25.90 -27.42
N PRO A 35 26.21 26.88 -28.00
CA PRO A 35 26.85 26.69 -29.30
C PRO A 35 28.01 25.71 -29.16
N THR A 36 28.21 24.86 -30.17
CA THR A 36 29.36 23.94 -30.22
C THR A 36 30.65 24.77 -30.30
N LEU A 37 31.72 24.37 -29.60
CA LEU A 37 32.98 25.12 -29.60
C LEU A 37 33.57 25.27 -31.02
N GLY A 38 33.96 26.48 -31.40
CA GLY A 38 34.48 26.77 -32.74
C GLY A 38 33.42 26.86 -33.84
N SER A 39 32.13 26.84 -33.49
CA SER A 39 31.01 26.94 -34.45
C SER A 39 30.92 28.27 -35.19
N ALA A 40 31.71 29.27 -34.80
CA ALA A 40 31.93 30.49 -35.58
C ALA A 40 32.71 30.29 -36.89
N GLN A 41 33.18 29.08 -37.16
CA GLN A 41 33.61 28.66 -38.50
C GLN A 41 32.63 27.61 -39.04
N PRO A 42 32.39 27.59 -40.36
CA PRO A 42 31.64 26.50 -40.98
C PRO A 42 32.26 25.12 -40.70
N GLY A 43 31.41 24.10 -40.58
CA GLY A 43 31.77 22.70 -40.38
C GLY A 43 30.84 21.97 -39.41
N CYS A 44 30.28 22.67 -38.41
CA CYS A 44 29.38 22.08 -37.42
C CYS A 44 28.05 21.60 -38.02
N GLU A 45 27.60 22.22 -39.12
CA GLU A 45 26.40 21.83 -39.87
C GLU A 45 26.50 20.41 -40.47
N ASN A 46 27.72 19.89 -40.61
CA ASN A 46 27.99 18.54 -41.11
C ASN A 46 28.40 17.56 -39.99
N SER A 47 28.45 18.03 -38.73
CA SER A 47 29.16 17.35 -37.63
C SER A 47 28.29 17.14 -36.38
N GLY A 48 26.98 16.95 -36.55
CA GLY A 48 26.05 16.71 -35.43
C GLY A 48 25.42 17.98 -34.82
N GLY A 49 25.50 19.12 -35.52
CA GLY A 49 24.81 20.36 -35.15
C GLY A 49 25.73 21.43 -34.56
N CYS A 50 25.34 22.69 -34.77
CA CYS A 50 26.07 23.86 -34.28
C CYS A 50 25.66 24.31 -32.88
N TYR A 51 24.59 23.72 -32.35
CA TYR A 51 24.10 23.91 -30.98
C TYR A 51 23.97 22.55 -30.30
N THR A 52 24.09 22.54 -28.98
CA THR A 52 23.93 21.35 -28.13
C THR A 52 22.91 21.66 -27.02
N PRO A 53 21.79 20.91 -26.94
CA PRO A 53 21.31 19.99 -27.98
C PRO A 53 20.97 20.74 -29.28
N ASP A 54 21.02 20.05 -30.41
CA ASP A 54 20.63 20.56 -31.74
C ASP A 54 19.09 20.71 -31.85
N LEU A 55 18.38 19.78 -31.21
CA LEU A 55 16.94 19.81 -30.95
C LEU A 55 16.70 19.94 -29.44
N ALA A 56 16.30 21.13 -28.99
CA ALA A 56 15.95 21.38 -27.59
C ALA A 56 14.45 21.19 -27.37
N THR A 57 14.05 20.45 -26.34
CA THR A 57 12.63 20.27 -25.98
C THR A 57 12.35 20.90 -24.63
N VAL A 58 11.23 21.63 -24.53
CA VAL A 58 10.72 22.21 -23.29
C VAL A 58 9.20 22.24 -23.31
N ASN A 59 8.57 22.22 -22.16
CA ASN A 59 7.13 22.39 -22.00
C ASN A 59 6.75 23.88 -22.09
N VAL A 60 5.53 24.15 -22.52
CA VAL A 60 4.93 25.50 -22.47
C VAL A 60 4.95 26.03 -21.03
N GLY A 61 5.35 27.29 -20.87
CA GLY A 61 5.58 27.92 -19.56
C GLY A 61 6.93 27.58 -18.92
N GLY A 62 7.73 26.69 -19.54
CA GLY A 62 9.09 26.40 -19.14
C GLY A 62 10.10 27.49 -19.50
N LYS A 63 11.38 27.14 -19.46
CA LYS A 63 12.51 28.07 -19.65
C LYS A 63 13.55 27.52 -20.61
N VAL A 64 13.86 28.28 -21.66
CA VAL A 64 15.00 28.00 -22.55
C VAL A 64 16.12 28.97 -22.22
N ILE A 65 17.28 28.44 -21.83
CA ILE A 65 18.48 29.23 -21.51
C ILE A 65 19.49 29.01 -22.64
N PHE A 66 19.82 30.07 -23.34
CA PHE A 66 20.87 30.05 -24.35
C PHE A 66 22.15 30.62 -23.76
N THR A 67 23.20 29.82 -23.65
CA THR A 67 24.48 30.23 -23.03
C THR A 67 25.60 30.14 -24.05
N ASN A 68 26.29 31.26 -24.29
CA ASN A 68 27.44 31.25 -25.19
C ASN A 68 28.70 30.79 -24.44
N THR A 69 29.13 29.56 -24.70
CA THR A 69 30.38 28.99 -24.15
C THR A 69 31.54 29.09 -25.13
N ASP A 70 31.27 29.44 -26.39
CA ASP A 70 32.27 29.61 -27.43
C ASP A 70 33.06 30.93 -27.26
N SER A 71 34.23 30.98 -27.86
CA SER A 71 35.11 32.15 -27.83
C SER A 71 34.60 33.31 -28.70
N ALA A 72 33.87 33.00 -29.76
CA ALA A 72 33.23 33.96 -30.63
C ALA A 72 31.90 34.46 -30.05
N ALA A 73 31.46 35.64 -30.45
CA ALA A 73 30.14 36.15 -30.12
C ALA A 73 29.07 35.51 -31.03
N HIS A 74 27.91 35.18 -30.47
CA HIS A 74 26.82 34.50 -31.17
C HIS A 74 25.49 35.20 -30.91
N THR A 75 24.49 34.93 -31.76
CA THR A 75 23.09 35.23 -31.46
C THR A 75 22.28 33.94 -31.41
N PHE A 76 21.13 34.01 -30.74
CA PHE A 76 20.06 33.03 -30.74
C PHE A 76 18.81 33.77 -31.17
N THR A 77 18.50 33.69 -32.45
CA THR A 77 17.44 34.49 -33.07
C THR A 77 16.43 33.56 -33.74
N ALA A 78 15.18 33.63 -33.31
CA ALA A 78 14.11 32.83 -33.89
C ALA A 78 13.93 33.16 -35.37
N GLY A 79 13.77 32.15 -36.22
CA GLY A 79 13.71 32.28 -37.67
C GLY A 79 14.66 31.32 -38.36
N THR A 80 14.89 31.55 -39.64
CA THR A 80 15.85 30.78 -40.45
C THR A 80 16.77 31.72 -41.22
N PRO A 81 17.96 31.29 -41.63
CA PRO A 81 18.87 32.10 -42.44
C PRO A 81 18.24 32.61 -43.74
N ASP A 82 17.38 31.80 -44.37
CA ASP A 82 16.78 32.10 -45.68
C ASP A 82 15.65 33.13 -45.62
N VAL A 83 14.87 33.12 -44.52
CA VAL A 83 13.71 34.00 -44.33
C VAL A 83 14.06 35.21 -43.46
N GLY A 84 15.03 35.05 -42.57
CA GLY A 84 15.40 36.02 -41.55
C GLY A 84 14.65 35.83 -40.23
N PRO A 85 14.79 36.77 -39.29
CA PRO A 85 14.18 36.70 -37.96
C PRO A 85 12.66 36.67 -38.00
N SER A 86 12.04 35.74 -37.27
CA SER A 86 10.59 35.63 -37.13
C SER A 86 9.99 36.61 -36.11
N GLY A 87 10.84 37.20 -35.25
CA GLY A 87 10.43 38.12 -34.19
C GLY A 87 9.91 37.45 -32.92
N ILE A 88 9.97 36.11 -32.83
CA ILE A 88 9.49 35.36 -31.65
C ILE A 88 10.43 35.54 -30.44
N PHE A 89 11.73 35.47 -30.68
CA PHE A 89 12.78 35.87 -29.73
C PHE A 89 14.03 36.30 -30.49
N ASP A 90 14.82 37.17 -29.88
CA ASP A 90 16.14 37.58 -30.37
C ASP A 90 17.03 37.91 -29.17
N SER A 91 18.08 37.14 -28.98
CA SER A 91 19.03 37.36 -27.88
C SER A 91 19.86 38.62 -28.06
N SER A 92 19.87 39.23 -29.24
CA SER A 92 20.97 40.10 -29.68
C SER A 92 22.32 39.38 -29.58
N LEU A 93 23.42 40.14 -29.55
CA LEU A 93 24.76 39.58 -29.44
C LEU A 93 25.02 39.07 -28.00
N VAL A 94 25.27 37.76 -27.87
CA VAL A 94 25.65 37.10 -26.62
C VAL A 94 27.15 36.86 -26.65
N MET A 95 27.88 37.52 -25.75
CA MET A 95 29.32 37.35 -25.59
C MET A 95 29.64 36.05 -24.83
N LYS A 96 30.88 35.56 -24.94
CA LYS A 96 31.37 34.41 -24.17
C LYS A 96 31.03 34.55 -22.68
N GLY A 97 30.48 33.48 -22.10
CA GLY A 97 30.08 33.39 -20.70
C GLY A 97 28.78 34.10 -20.35
N SER A 98 28.12 34.74 -21.32
CA SER A 98 26.80 35.37 -21.14
C SER A 98 25.68 34.43 -21.56
N SER A 99 24.47 34.72 -21.07
CA SER A 99 23.27 33.95 -21.38
C SER A 99 22.08 34.85 -21.74
N PHE A 100 21.16 34.29 -22.52
CA PHE A 100 19.85 34.84 -22.84
C PHE A 100 18.77 33.83 -22.43
N GLU A 101 17.63 34.31 -21.95
CA GLU A 101 16.51 33.47 -21.52
C GLU A 101 15.26 33.75 -22.36
N TRP A 102 14.56 32.69 -22.75
CA TRP A 102 13.24 32.76 -23.37
C TRP A 102 12.25 31.83 -22.67
N ASN A 103 11.07 32.35 -22.32
CA ASN A 103 9.98 31.59 -21.70
C ASN A 103 8.85 31.38 -22.72
N PRO A 104 8.80 30.22 -23.41
CA PRO A 104 7.79 29.98 -24.42
C PRO A 104 6.39 29.83 -23.82
N THR A 105 5.41 30.48 -24.43
CA THR A 105 3.99 30.44 -24.00
C THR A 105 3.06 29.76 -25.00
N LYS A 106 3.61 29.24 -26.10
CA LYS A 106 2.86 28.55 -27.15
C LYS A 106 3.59 27.29 -27.57
N VAL A 107 2.84 26.21 -27.73
CA VAL A 107 3.36 24.96 -28.30
C VAL A 107 3.69 25.13 -29.78
N GLY A 108 4.70 24.38 -30.25
CA GLY A 108 5.14 24.39 -31.63
C GLY A 108 6.64 24.17 -31.78
N GLU A 109 7.09 24.19 -33.03
CA GLU A 109 8.51 24.16 -33.38
C GLU A 109 8.99 25.56 -33.71
N PHE A 110 10.11 25.95 -33.11
CA PHE A 110 10.69 27.27 -33.21
C PHE A 110 12.12 27.12 -33.75
N PRO A 111 12.30 27.14 -35.08
CA PRO A 111 13.63 27.20 -35.65
C PRO A 111 14.30 28.51 -35.25
N TYR A 112 15.61 28.45 -35.03
CA TYR A 112 16.42 29.61 -34.72
C TYR A 112 17.80 29.48 -35.37
N PHE A 113 18.48 30.60 -35.51
CA PHE A 113 19.79 30.67 -36.12
C PHE A 113 20.65 31.77 -35.50
N CYS A 114 21.96 31.74 -35.78
CA CYS A 114 22.87 32.83 -35.47
C CYS A 114 22.90 33.82 -36.65
N MET A 115 22.59 35.09 -36.38
CA MET A 115 22.61 36.14 -37.41
C MET A 115 24.03 36.45 -37.91
N VAL A 116 25.05 36.23 -37.08
CA VAL A 116 26.46 36.48 -37.42
C VAL A 116 27.07 35.28 -38.15
N HIS A 117 26.60 34.07 -37.84
CA HIS A 117 27.10 32.81 -38.38
C HIS A 117 25.92 32.00 -38.96
N PRO A 118 25.42 32.34 -40.17
CA PRO A 118 24.14 31.84 -40.65
C PRO A 118 24.05 30.32 -40.87
N TRP A 119 25.18 29.61 -40.92
CA TRP A 119 25.19 28.14 -40.96
C TRP A 119 24.77 27.49 -39.62
N MET A 120 24.81 28.25 -38.52
CA MET A 120 24.38 27.76 -37.22
C MET A 120 22.87 27.82 -37.11
N THR A 121 22.23 26.65 -37.21
CA THR A 121 20.78 26.49 -37.06
C THR A 121 20.47 25.49 -35.95
N GLY A 122 19.34 25.68 -35.30
CA GLY A 122 18.81 24.75 -34.30
C GLY A 122 17.29 24.86 -34.22
N ILE A 123 16.67 23.95 -33.48
CA ILE A 123 15.21 23.92 -33.29
C ILE A 123 14.90 23.81 -31.80
N VAL A 124 13.98 24.65 -31.31
CA VAL A 124 13.33 24.45 -30.02
C VAL A 124 11.93 23.90 -30.25
N VAL A 125 11.64 22.74 -29.68
CA VAL A 125 10.30 22.14 -29.62
C VAL A 125 9.66 22.52 -28.30
N VAL A 126 8.56 23.29 -28.36
CA VAL A 126 7.73 23.58 -27.20
C VAL A 126 6.54 22.63 -27.24
N GLN A 127 6.45 21.76 -26.26
CA GLN A 127 5.36 20.80 -26.12
C GLN A 127 4.39 21.20 -25.01
N GLU A 128 3.25 20.55 -24.95
CA GLU A 128 2.30 20.78 -23.86
C GLU A 128 2.91 20.41 -22.50
N ALA A 129 2.68 21.25 -21.49
CA ALA A 129 3.08 20.93 -20.13
C ALA A 129 2.35 19.67 -19.68
N LYS A 130 3.12 18.65 -19.30
CA LYS A 130 2.56 17.41 -18.79
C LYS A 130 2.03 17.68 -17.37
N SER A 131 0.75 18.02 -17.28
CA SER A 131 0.05 18.23 -16.02
C SER A 131 -0.67 16.95 -15.57
N ILE A 132 -0.79 16.75 -14.26
CA ILE A 132 -1.50 15.58 -13.73
C ILE A 132 -2.99 15.61 -14.10
N ALA A 133 -3.55 16.81 -14.31
CA ALA A 133 -4.91 16.99 -14.81
C ALA A 133 -5.09 16.35 -16.21
N ASN A 134 -4.11 16.54 -17.09
CA ASN A 134 -4.13 16.05 -18.48
C ASN A 134 -3.57 14.63 -18.64
N ALA A 135 -2.97 14.05 -17.59
CA ALA A 135 -2.51 12.68 -17.62
C ALA A 135 -3.70 11.72 -17.87
N PRO A 136 -3.55 10.73 -18.78
CA PRO A 136 -4.61 9.76 -19.03
C PRO A 136 -4.88 8.94 -17.76
N GLY A 137 -6.16 8.78 -17.41
CA GLY A 137 -6.57 7.86 -16.35
C GLY A 137 -6.25 6.42 -16.75
N LYS A 138 -5.55 5.71 -15.87
CA LYS A 138 -5.24 4.29 -15.99
C LYS A 138 -5.97 3.52 -14.90
N THR A 139 -6.30 2.27 -15.17
CA THR A 139 -6.82 1.37 -14.14
C THR A 139 -5.82 0.26 -13.86
N ILE A 140 -5.75 -0.15 -12.60
CA ILE A 140 -4.97 -1.31 -12.16
C ILE A 140 -5.80 -2.13 -11.19
N THR A 141 -5.73 -3.46 -11.33
CA THR A 141 -6.39 -4.38 -10.41
C THR A 141 -5.50 -4.55 -9.19
N VAL A 142 -6.08 -4.46 -8.01
CA VAL A 142 -5.36 -4.61 -6.75
C VAL A 142 -5.13 -6.10 -6.50
N SER A 143 -3.86 -6.50 -6.43
CA SER A 143 -3.44 -7.90 -6.25
C SER A 143 -4.10 -8.49 -5.00
N GLY A 144 -4.74 -9.63 -5.19
CA GLY A 144 -5.55 -10.28 -4.18
C GLY A 144 -7.05 -10.05 -4.37
N THR A 145 -7.47 -8.95 -4.97
CA THR A 145 -8.89 -8.59 -5.14
C THR A 145 -9.30 -8.50 -6.60
N ASP A 146 -10.61 -8.43 -6.86
CA ASP A 146 -11.15 -8.06 -8.17
C ASP A 146 -11.40 -6.54 -8.32
N ILE A 147 -10.93 -5.75 -7.35
CA ILE A 147 -11.15 -4.30 -7.30
C ILE A 147 -10.15 -3.60 -8.21
N LYS A 148 -10.67 -2.72 -9.08
CA LYS A 148 -9.87 -1.87 -9.95
C LYS A 148 -9.81 -0.45 -9.39
N ILE A 149 -8.62 0.09 -9.31
CA ILE A 149 -8.36 1.47 -8.90
C ILE A 149 -8.06 2.31 -10.14
N LEU A 150 -8.67 3.49 -10.21
CA LEU A 150 -8.32 4.52 -11.19
C LEU A 150 -7.17 5.37 -10.64
N TYR A 151 -6.15 5.62 -11.45
CA TYR A 151 -5.04 6.49 -11.10
C TYR A 151 -4.51 7.28 -12.30
N LYS A 152 -3.78 8.35 -12.01
CA LYS A 152 -2.95 9.11 -12.95
C LYS A 152 -1.56 9.25 -12.32
N ILE A 153 -0.51 9.13 -13.12
CA ILE A 153 0.86 9.25 -12.62
C ILE A 153 1.72 10.05 -13.61
N LEU A 154 2.52 10.96 -13.07
CA LEU A 154 3.61 11.66 -13.75
C LEU A 154 4.92 11.35 -13.04
N GLY A 155 6.00 11.26 -13.79
CA GLY A 155 7.34 11.00 -13.24
C GLY A 155 7.67 9.54 -12.93
N GLY A 156 6.72 8.63 -13.10
CA GLY A 156 6.94 7.20 -12.90
C GLY A 156 5.85 6.32 -13.48
N THR A 157 5.96 5.03 -13.19
CA THR A 157 4.97 3.99 -13.54
C THR A 157 4.64 3.15 -12.31
N ILE A 158 3.35 2.89 -12.08
CA ILE A 158 2.93 1.85 -11.11
C ILE A 158 3.15 0.49 -11.76
N LEU A 159 3.83 -0.41 -11.06
CA LEU A 159 4.10 -1.79 -11.47
C LEU A 159 3.04 -2.74 -10.92
N SER A 160 2.71 -2.60 -9.63
CA SER A 160 1.70 -3.41 -8.95
C SER A 160 1.10 -2.64 -7.79
N ILE A 161 -0.11 -3.05 -7.41
CA ILE A 161 -0.73 -2.66 -6.14
C ILE A 161 -1.13 -3.95 -5.43
N SER A 162 -0.85 -4.05 -4.13
CA SER A 162 -1.25 -5.17 -3.28
C SER A 162 -1.76 -4.67 -1.94
N THR A 163 -2.57 -5.49 -1.27
CA THR A 163 -3.10 -5.21 0.07
C THR A 163 -2.27 -5.95 1.11
N ASP A 164 -1.92 -5.29 2.21
CA ASP A 164 -1.51 -5.93 3.45
C ASP A 164 -2.61 -5.76 4.49
N VAL A 165 -3.32 -6.85 4.75
CA VAL A 165 -4.44 -6.87 5.70
C VAL A 165 -4.00 -6.71 7.15
N ASN A 166 -2.78 -7.13 7.49
CA ASN A 166 -2.30 -7.10 8.86
C ASN A 166 -1.89 -5.68 9.28
N SER A 167 -1.36 -4.91 8.34
CA SER A 167 -1.02 -3.50 8.52
C SER A 167 -2.15 -2.54 8.12
N HIS A 168 -3.25 -3.05 7.56
CA HIS A 168 -4.33 -2.25 6.96
C HIS A 168 -3.83 -1.29 5.86
N SER A 169 -2.85 -1.72 5.07
CA SER A 169 -2.18 -0.87 4.10
C SER A 169 -2.32 -1.35 2.66
N LEU A 170 -2.31 -0.38 1.74
CA LEU A 170 -2.21 -0.59 0.31
C LEU A 170 -0.77 -0.27 -0.11
N ILE A 171 -0.06 -1.28 -0.61
CA ILE A 171 1.33 -1.17 -1.05
C ILE A 171 1.34 -0.99 -2.56
N ILE A 172 1.91 0.12 -3.02
CA ILE A 172 2.04 0.49 -4.43
C ILE A 172 3.51 0.38 -4.80
N THR A 173 3.85 -0.62 -5.61
CA THR A 173 5.19 -0.73 -6.20
C THR A 173 5.27 0.14 -7.44
N ALA A 174 6.26 1.02 -7.51
CA ALA A 174 6.46 1.96 -8.59
C ALA A 174 7.89 1.92 -9.13
N SER A 175 8.07 2.51 -10.31
CA SER A 175 9.38 2.87 -10.86
C SER A 175 9.34 4.35 -11.22
N ALA A 176 9.91 5.20 -10.38
CA ALA A 176 10.00 6.64 -10.60
C ALA A 176 11.31 7.02 -11.31
N SER A 177 11.22 7.47 -12.56
CA SER A 177 12.38 7.93 -13.33
C SER A 177 12.77 9.37 -13.02
N GLN A 178 11.86 10.14 -12.43
CA GLN A 178 12.01 11.54 -12.04
C GLN A 178 11.02 11.84 -10.90
N ASP A 179 11.16 13.00 -10.27
CA ASP A 179 10.15 13.49 -9.33
C ASP A 179 8.79 13.61 -10.02
N GLY A 180 7.73 13.37 -9.26
CA GLY A 180 6.41 13.13 -9.82
C GLY A 180 5.24 13.29 -8.87
N LEU A 181 4.06 13.05 -9.43
CA LEU A 181 2.78 13.11 -8.74
C LEU A 181 1.97 11.87 -9.09
N LEU A 182 1.42 11.24 -8.06
CA LEU A 182 0.42 10.18 -8.16
C LEU A 182 -0.93 10.73 -7.71
N VAL A 183 -1.93 10.68 -8.59
CA VAL A 183 -3.34 10.89 -8.22
C VAL A 183 -4.03 9.54 -8.27
N ILE A 184 -4.57 9.09 -7.14
CA ILE A 184 -5.17 7.76 -7.00
C ILE A 184 -6.56 7.86 -6.36
N SER A 185 -7.56 7.25 -6.99
CA SER A 185 -8.94 7.18 -6.49
C SER A 185 -9.15 5.87 -5.77
N LEU A 186 -9.12 5.89 -4.45
CA LEU A 186 -9.28 4.73 -3.59
C LEU A 186 -10.77 4.51 -3.28
N PRO A 187 -11.36 3.38 -3.71
CA PRO A 187 -12.71 3.04 -3.31
C PRO A 187 -12.78 2.85 -1.79
N ARG A 188 -13.75 3.49 -1.13
CA ARG A 188 -13.96 3.37 0.32
C ARG A 188 -14.35 1.97 0.75
N ASN A 189 -14.84 1.14 -0.16
CA ASN A 189 -15.08 -0.28 0.07
C ASN A 189 -13.83 -1.15 -0.11
N LEU A 190 -12.67 -0.58 -0.50
CA LEU A 190 -11.39 -1.27 -0.53
C LEU A 190 -10.54 -0.88 0.68
N ILE A 191 -10.31 0.41 0.90
CA ILE A 191 -9.50 0.94 2.00
C ILE A 191 -10.13 2.25 2.48
N ASP A 192 -10.20 2.46 3.80
CA ASP A 192 -10.62 3.76 4.35
C ASP A 192 -9.92 4.05 5.68
N ALA A 193 -9.82 5.34 6.00
CA ALA A 193 -9.36 5.85 7.29
C ALA A 193 -10.54 6.52 8.00
N LYS A 194 -10.93 5.99 9.17
CA LYS A 194 -12.13 6.39 9.93
C LYS A 194 -11.81 6.62 11.40
N LEU A 195 -12.23 7.77 11.94
CA LEU A 195 -12.23 8.04 13.38
C LEU A 195 -13.49 7.48 14.06
N GLY A 196 -14.50 7.12 13.25
CA GLY A 196 -15.75 6.50 13.67
C GLY A 196 -16.66 6.23 12.47
N PRO A 197 -17.89 5.74 12.68
CA PRO A 197 -18.77 5.29 11.59
C PRO A 197 -19.07 6.35 10.52
N ASN A 198 -19.15 7.62 10.94
CA ASN A 198 -19.54 8.75 10.10
C ASN A 198 -18.44 9.83 10.00
N SER A 199 -17.22 9.55 10.46
CA SER A 199 -16.12 10.51 10.43
C SER A 199 -14.91 9.90 9.76
N ASP A 200 -14.47 10.53 8.68
CA ASP A 200 -13.19 10.21 8.04
C ASP A 200 -12.04 10.67 8.93
N ASP A 201 -11.02 9.82 9.03
CA ASP A 201 -9.70 10.18 9.51
C ASP A 201 -8.74 10.36 8.32
N ARG A 202 -7.54 10.86 8.59
CA ARG A 202 -6.48 11.03 7.59
C ARG A 202 -5.74 9.71 7.38
N PHE A 203 -5.40 9.39 6.13
CA PHE A 203 -4.46 8.31 5.85
C PHE A 203 -3.06 8.66 6.34
N PHE A 204 -2.27 7.64 6.63
CA PHE A 204 -0.81 7.79 6.77
C PHE A 204 -0.16 7.29 5.49
N ILE A 205 0.74 8.08 4.89
CA ILE A 205 1.37 7.73 3.61
C ILE A 205 2.88 7.69 3.79
N LEU A 206 3.49 6.58 3.39
CA LEU A 206 4.93 6.40 3.35
C LEU A 206 5.40 6.33 1.89
N THR A 207 6.50 7.00 1.58
CA THR A 207 7.24 6.85 0.33
C THR A 207 8.61 6.30 0.68
N ASP A 208 8.95 5.12 0.18
CA ASP A 208 10.15 4.35 0.55
C ASP A 208 10.37 4.27 2.07
N GLY A 209 9.28 4.11 2.84
CA GLY A 209 9.30 4.02 4.31
C GLY A 209 9.31 5.35 5.06
N PHE A 210 9.30 6.50 4.37
CA PHE A 210 9.27 7.82 5.00
C PHE A 210 7.93 8.52 4.85
N GLU A 211 7.44 9.15 5.91
CA GLU A 211 6.18 9.86 5.90
C GLU A 211 6.16 10.97 4.84
N THR A 212 5.10 10.99 4.04
CA THR A 212 4.93 11.89 2.90
C THR A 212 3.63 12.67 3.03
N ASN A 213 3.73 13.99 2.86
CA ASN A 213 2.55 14.86 2.80
C ASN A 213 1.76 14.61 1.51
N PHE A 214 0.45 14.71 1.60
CA PHE A 214 -0.46 14.53 0.47
C PHE A 214 -1.67 15.44 0.58
N GLU A 215 -2.30 15.69 -0.56
CA GLU A 215 -3.61 16.34 -0.63
C GLU A 215 -4.71 15.30 -0.84
N GLU A 216 -5.92 15.65 -0.42
CA GLU A 216 -7.06 14.75 -0.49
C GLU A 216 -8.33 15.49 -0.92
N SER A 217 -9.09 14.86 -1.81
CA SER A 217 -10.49 15.16 -2.06
C SER A 217 -11.35 13.91 -1.80
N LYS A 218 -12.63 14.12 -1.48
CA LYS A 218 -13.49 13.05 -0.97
C LYS A 218 -14.80 13.03 -1.73
N THR A 219 -15.27 11.83 -2.03
CA THR A 219 -16.66 11.59 -2.44
C THR A 219 -17.32 10.62 -1.44
N SER A 220 -18.60 10.31 -1.65
CA SER A 220 -19.30 9.29 -0.86
C SER A 220 -18.77 7.87 -1.12
N THR A 221 -18.11 7.64 -2.25
CA THR A 221 -17.62 6.32 -2.68
C THR A 221 -16.11 6.18 -2.66
N ASP A 222 -15.38 7.29 -2.75
CA ASP A 222 -13.94 7.29 -2.98
C ASP A 222 -13.20 8.31 -2.10
N ARG A 223 -11.93 8.01 -1.84
CA ARG A 223 -10.91 8.92 -1.32
C ARG A 223 -9.90 9.15 -2.44
N ILE A 224 -9.77 10.38 -2.91
CA ILE A 224 -8.89 10.72 -4.02
C ILE A 224 -7.67 11.42 -3.44
N LEU A 225 -6.51 10.77 -3.53
CA LEU A 225 -5.25 11.25 -2.96
C LEU A 225 -4.32 11.77 -4.06
N THR A 226 -3.67 12.90 -3.80
CA THR A 226 -2.58 13.45 -4.61
C THR A 226 -1.29 13.35 -3.79
N ILE A 227 -0.38 12.47 -4.22
CA ILE A 227 0.82 12.09 -3.49
C ILE A 227 2.05 12.48 -4.33
N PRO A 228 2.88 13.43 -3.87
CA PRO A 228 4.17 13.71 -4.48
C PRO A 228 5.17 12.61 -4.15
N PHE A 229 6.07 12.31 -5.10
CA PHE A 229 7.16 11.37 -4.91
C PHE A 229 8.43 11.84 -5.63
N GLY A 230 9.58 11.37 -5.16
CA GLY A 230 10.89 11.70 -5.74
C GLY A 230 11.37 10.68 -6.78
N ALA A 231 12.33 11.08 -7.61
CA ALA A 231 13.06 10.19 -8.50
C ALA A 231 13.65 9.01 -7.70
N GLY A 232 13.54 7.80 -8.24
CA GLY A 232 14.01 6.59 -7.57
C GLY A 232 13.02 5.97 -6.58
N THR A 233 11.86 6.58 -6.34
CA THR A 233 10.78 5.98 -5.55
C THR A 233 10.41 4.60 -6.07
N GLN A 234 10.42 3.60 -5.18
CA GLN A 234 10.09 2.21 -5.48
C GLN A 234 8.80 1.76 -4.80
N GLU A 235 8.45 2.37 -3.67
CA GLU A 235 7.28 2.00 -2.90
C GLU A 235 6.53 3.23 -2.36
N ILE A 236 5.21 3.20 -2.49
CA ILE A 236 4.29 4.11 -1.79
C ILE A 236 3.31 3.24 -1.02
N GLU A 237 3.26 3.41 0.31
CA GLU A 237 2.35 2.69 1.19
C GLU A 237 1.27 3.64 1.72
N ILE A 238 0.01 3.27 1.57
CA ILE A 238 -1.15 4.03 2.07
C ILE A 238 -1.80 3.23 3.18
N ILE A 239 -1.72 3.74 4.40
CA ILE A 239 -2.20 3.07 5.61
C ILE A 239 -3.53 3.68 6.04
N GLY A 240 -4.54 2.83 6.12
CA GLY A 240 -5.88 3.18 6.58
C GLY A 240 -6.18 2.62 7.97
N THR A 241 -7.46 2.66 8.32
CA THR A 241 -7.97 2.01 9.54
C THR A 241 -8.41 0.57 9.31
N TRP A 242 -8.66 0.21 8.05
CA TRP A 242 -8.98 -1.13 7.61
C TRP A 242 -8.76 -1.23 6.08
N ILE A 243 -8.63 -2.46 5.57
CA ILE A 243 -8.52 -2.75 4.14
C ILE A 243 -9.20 -4.09 3.81
N ILE A 244 -9.76 -4.21 2.61
CA ILE A 244 -10.13 -5.50 2.01
C ILE A 244 -8.89 -6.11 1.39
N GLY A 245 -8.46 -7.25 1.91
CA GLY A 245 -7.48 -8.09 1.24
C GLY A 245 -8.11 -9.01 0.21
N ALA A 246 -7.27 -9.85 -0.40
CA ALA A 246 -7.81 -11.03 -1.05
C ALA A 246 -8.86 -11.67 -0.16
N ALA A 247 -10.01 -12.01 -0.74
CA ALA A 247 -10.86 -13.01 -0.12
C ALA A 247 -9.88 -14.12 0.20
N SER A 248 -9.55 -14.25 1.48
CA SER A 248 -8.86 -15.42 1.91
C SER A 248 -9.75 -16.51 1.32
N VAL A 249 -9.16 -17.39 0.50
CA VAL A 249 -9.43 -18.79 0.78
C VAL A 249 -9.17 -18.80 2.27
N GLN A 250 -10.25 -18.72 3.04
CA GLN A 250 -10.16 -18.95 4.44
C GLN A 250 -9.50 -20.33 4.41
N ASP A 251 -8.20 -20.36 4.71
CA ASP A 251 -7.74 -21.22 5.77
C ASP A 251 -8.60 -20.84 6.97
N SER A 252 -9.88 -21.19 6.88
CA SER A 252 -10.66 -21.67 7.95
C SER A 252 -9.80 -22.83 8.36
N GLU A 253 -8.93 -22.55 9.34
CA GLU A 253 -8.54 -23.56 10.27
C GLU A 253 -9.82 -24.38 10.49
N PRO A 254 -9.85 -25.66 10.06
CA PRO A 254 -11.08 -26.41 10.02
C PRO A 254 -11.73 -26.21 11.37
N GLN A 255 -12.93 -25.60 11.40
CA GLN A 255 -13.67 -25.48 12.65
C GLN A 255 -13.63 -26.88 13.25
N PRO A 256 -13.13 -27.05 14.49
CA PRO A 256 -13.08 -28.35 15.10
C PRO A 256 -14.46 -28.96 14.89
N GLY A 257 -14.52 -30.06 14.14
CA GLY A 257 -15.77 -30.79 13.99
C GLY A 257 -16.35 -31.02 15.38
N PRO A 258 -17.67 -31.20 15.52
CA PRO A 258 -18.28 -31.46 16.82
C PRO A 258 -17.42 -32.50 17.56
N GLU A 259 -17.00 -32.15 18.78
CA GLU A 259 -16.14 -33.03 19.59
C GLU A 259 -16.69 -34.46 19.50
N PRO A 260 -15.86 -35.46 19.18
CA PRO A 260 -16.33 -36.82 19.04
C PRO A 260 -16.99 -37.25 20.36
N THR A 261 -18.31 -37.43 20.33
CA THR A 261 -19.04 -37.91 21.50
C THR A 261 -18.88 -39.41 21.60
N CYS A 262 -18.34 -39.85 22.73
CA CYS A 262 -18.21 -41.26 23.03
C CYS A 262 -19.56 -41.85 23.47
N GLY A 263 -19.81 -43.12 23.13
CA GLY A 263 -21.03 -43.82 23.52
C GLY A 263 -21.12 -44.04 25.04
N ALA A 264 -22.31 -44.41 25.54
CA ALA A 264 -22.52 -44.66 26.96
C ALA A 264 -21.53 -45.72 27.51
N GLY A 265 -20.82 -45.38 28.59
CA GLY A 265 -19.81 -46.24 29.22
C GLY A 265 -18.38 -46.04 28.71
N THR A 266 -18.12 -44.99 27.92
CA THR A 266 -16.78 -44.64 27.41
C THR A 266 -16.45 -43.16 27.61
N GLU A 267 -15.17 -42.83 27.81
CA GLU A 267 -14.68 -41.46 28.01
C GLU A 267 -13.70 -41.07 26.89
N LEU A 268 -13.74 -39.81 26.46
CA LEU A 268 -12.85 -39.29 25.41
C LEU A 268 -11.51 -38.87 26.03
N VAL A 269 -10.42 -39.58 25.70
CA VAL A 269 -9.07 -39.24 26.15
C VAL A 269 -8.18 -39.01 24.94
N ASN A 270 -7.67 -37.79 24.77
CA ASN A 270 -6.82 -37.39 23.63
C ASN A 270 -7.39 -37.75 22.24
N GLY A 271 -8.73 -37.69 22.09
CA GLY A 271 -9.41 -37.95 20.82
C GLY A 271 -9.76 -39.42 20.55
N ILE A 272 -9.62 -40.31 21.54
CA ILE A 272 -9.98 -41.74 21.45
C ILE A 272 -11.00 -42.08 22.54
N CYS A 273 -12.08 -42.79 22.18
CA CYS A 273 -13.06 -43.28 23.14
C CYS A 273 -12.52 -44.52 23.86
N VAL A 274 -12.45 -44.46 25.18
CA VAL A 274 -11.92 -45.51 26.05
C VAL A 274 -13.01 -46.04 26.96
N ALA A 275 -13.20 -47.36 27.00
CA ALA A 275 -14.06 -48.01 27.99
C ALA A 275 -13.25 -48.27 29.26
N ILE A 276 -13.71 -47.76 30.40
CA ILE A 276 -13.16 -48.08 31.71
C ILE A 276 -14.04 -49.16 32.32
N GLN A 277 -13.62 -50.43 32.24
CA GLN A 277 -14.24 -51.48 33.05
C GLN A 277 -13.39 -51.78 34.27
N HIS A 278 -13.97 -51.58 35.45
CA HIS A 278 -13.42 -52.05 36.70
C HIS A 278 -13.58 -53.57 36.79
N THR A 279 -12.47 -54.30 36.74
CA THR A 279 -12.43 -55.73 37.07
C THR A 279 -11.93 -55.90 38.49
N GLY A 280 -12.73 -55.48 39.47
CA GLY A 280 -12.42 -55.63 40.90
C GLY A 280 -13.70 -55.74 41.70
N GLY A 281 -13.71 -56.60 42.73
CA GLY A 281 -14.89 -57.04 43.46
C GLY A 281 -15.75 -55.93 44.09
N SER A 282 -16.86 -56.34 44.70
CA SER A 282 -18.00 -55.51 45.10
C SER A 282 -17.74 -54.44 46.19
N ASN A 283 -16.49 -54.09 46.53
CA ASN A 283 -16.20 -53.14 47.62
C ASN A 283 -15.09 -52.11 47.29
N PRO A 284 -15.29 -50.80 47.55
CA PRO A 284 -14.39 -49.74 47.08
C PRO A 284 -13.02 -49.59 47.78
N SER A 285 -12.74 -50.38 48.82
CA SER A 285 -11.52 -50.27 49.64
C SER A 285 -10.37 -51.19 49.21
N ASP A 286 -10.61 -52.08 48.24
CA ASP A 286 -9.65 -53.11 47.84
C ASP A 286 -8.82 -52.73 46.59
N TYR A 287 -8.94 -51.48 46.10
CA TYR A 287 -8.27 -51.06 44.88
C TYR A 287 -6.77 -50.75 45.11
N SER A 288 -5.91 -51.43 44.36
CA SER A 288 -4.50 -51.05 44.19
C SER A 288 -4.32 -50.30 42.87
N GLU A 289 -3.31 -49.43 42.76
CA GLU A 289 -3.01 -48.63 41.55
C GLU A 289 -2.71 -49.48 40.30
N THR A 290 -2.63 -50.81 40.42
CA THR A 290 -2.29 -51.75 39.34
C THR A 290 -3.49 -52.43 38.66
N ASP A 291 -4.73 -52.18 39.08
CA ASP A 291 -5.91 -52.95 38.63
C ASP A 291 -6.73 -52.34 37.47
N TYR A 292 -6.07 -51.69 36.51
CA TYR A 292 -6.74 -51.07 35.35
C TYR A 292 -6.40 -51.81 34.04
N SER A 293 -7.42 -52.30 33.33
CA SER A 293 -7.30 -52.82 31.96
C SER A 293 -7.92 -51.83 30.96
N LEU A 294 -7.14 -51.41 29.96
CA LEU A 294 -7.54 -50.44 28.93
C LEU A 294 -7.95 -51.20 27.65
N TYR A 295 -9.21 -51.09 27.22
CA TYR A 295 -9.67 -51.66 25.95
C TYR A 295 -9.83 -50.57 24.88
N ILE A 296 -9.12 -50.71 23.76
CA ILE A 296 -9.25 -49.82 22.60
C ILE A 296 -10.12 -50.52 21.56
N ILE A 297 -11.28 -49.94 21.26
CA ILE A 297 -12.17 -50.43 20.20
C ILE A 297 -11.97 -49.53 18.98
N ALA A 298 -11.07 -49.94 18.08
CA ALA A 298 -11.05 -49.41 16.72
C ALA A 298 -12.01 -50.25 15.86
N GLY A 299 -12.83 -49.59 15.03
CA GLY A 299 -13.72 -50.27 14.09
C GLY A 299 -12.95 -51.36 13.33
N ILE A 300 -13.50 -52.58 13.36
CA ILE A 300 -13.00 -53.86 12.84
C ILE A 300 -11.70 -54.42 13.48
N GLY A 301 -11.68 -54.59 14.81
CA GLY A 301 -10.82 -55.58 15.48
C GLY A 301 -10.47 -55.23 16.92
N THR A 302 -10.69 -56.15 17.86
CA THR A 302 -10.31 -56.01 19.26
C THR A 302 -8.80 -56.27 19.44
N ILE A 303 -8.10 -55.33 20.08
CA ILE A 303 -6.73 -55.54 20.60
C ILE A 303 -6.80 -55.41 22.12
N ALA A 304 -6.46 -56.48 22.83
CA ALA A 304 -6.32 -56.47 24.28
C ALA A 304 -4.91 -55.99 24.63
N VAL A 305 -4.80 -54.95 25.47
CA VAL A 305 -3.52 -54.47 26.02
C VAL A 305 -3.59 -54.59 27.54
N VAL A 306 -2.65 -55.35 28.11
CA VAL A 306 -2.49 -55.47 29.56
C VAL A 306 -1.29 -54.61 29.96
N GLY A 307 -1.56 -53.45 30.57
CA GLY A 307 -0.58 -52.58 31.24
C GLY A 307 0.19 -51.59 30.35
N GLY A 308 -0.01 -50.29 30.60
CA GLY A 308 0.85 -49.18 30.12
C GLY A 308 0.32 -48.39 28.92
N GLY A 309 0.19 -47.06 29.05
CA GLY A 309 -0.43 -46.15 28.07
C GLY A 309 0.39 -45.82 26.81
N ILE A 310 -0.29 -45.27 25.79
CA ILE A 310 0.21 -45.00 24.41
C ILE A 310 0.34 -43.49 24.15
N VAL A 311 1.40 -43.05 23.46
CA VAL A 311 1.49 -41.72 22.80
C VAL A 311 1.81 -41.92 21.31
N ILE A 312 1.07 -41.24 20.42
CA ILE A 312 1.25 -41.31 18.95
C ILE A 312 1.90 -40.03 18.43
N SER A 313 3.08 -40.13 17.81
CA SER A 313 3.75 -39.00 17.14
C SER A 313 3.28 -38.82 15.69
N LYS A 314 2.85 -37.60 15.37
CA LYS A 314 2.42 -37.14 14.06
C LYS A 314 3.59 -37.10 13.06
N LYS A 315 3.95 -38.22 12.38
CA LYS A 315 4.58 -38.19 11.03
C LYS A 315 4.87 -39.53 10.30
N LYS A 316 4.24 -40.66 10.62
CA LYS A 316 4.36 -41.88 9.77
C LYS A 316 3.03 -42.64 9.66
N ARG A 317 2.70 -43.10 8.44
CA ARG A 317 1.47 -43.85 8.09
C ARG A 317 1.48 -45.35 8.49
N SER A 318 2.48 -45.82 9.25
CA SER A 318 2.62 -47.22 9.68
C SER A 318 3.68 -47.32 10.80
N VAL A 319 3.38 -48.05 11.88
CA VAL A 319 4.28 -48.30 13.03
C VAL A 319 4.36 -49.82 13.28
N GLN A 320 5.57 -50.38 13.48
CA GLN A 320 5.81 -51.81 13.77
C GLN A 320 6.09 -52.01 15.27
N SER A 321 5.88 -53.23 15.79
CA SER A 321 6.00 -53.53 17.24
C SER A 321 7.39 -53.31 17.82
N SER A 322 8.43 -53.29 16.99
CA SER A 322 9.82 -53.03 17.38
C SER A 322 10.15 -51.56 17.67
N ASP A 323 9.24 -50.63 17.33
CA ASP A 323 9.50 -49.18 17.40
C ASP A 323 9.08 -48.55 18.75
N ILE A 324 8.75 -49.37 19.74
CA ILE A 324 8.19 -48.95 21.04
C ILE A 324 9.30 -48.87 22.09
N THR A 325 9.47 -47.72 22.75
CA THR A 325 10.36 -47.57 23.92
C THR A 325 9.74 -46.63 24.94
N ILE A 326 9.83 -46.96 26.24
CA ILE A 326 9.17 -46.26 27.36
C ILE A 326 10.22 -45.66 28.30
N PRO A 327 10.28 -44.31 28.44
CA PRO A 327 10.92 -43.67 29.58
C PRO A 327 9.89 -43.04 30.52
N VAL A 328 10.08 -43.19 31.83
CA VAL A 328 9.22 -42.64 32.90
C VAL A 328 9.84 -41.40 33.54
N SER A 329 9.01 -40.38 33.75
CA SER A 329 9.26 -39.27 34.70
C SER A 329 7.97 -38.94 35.48
N PRO A 330 8.05 -38.41 36.72
CA PRO A 330 6.93 -38.38 37.67
C PRO A 330 5.93 -37.24 37.42
N ILE A 331 4.66 -37.50 37.75
CA ILE A 331 3.50 -36.59 37.63
C ILE A 331 3.40 -35.70 38.89
N SER A 332 3.14 -34.40 38.71
CA SER A 332 2.84 -33.44 39.79
C SER A 332 1.40 -33.56 40.31
N GLU A 333 1.21 -33.38 41.63
CA GLU A 333 -0.03 -33.50 42.41
C GLU A 333 -1.29 -32.83 41.82
N LYS A 334 -2.45 -33.52 41.91
CA LYS A 334 -3.79 -32.96 41.70
C LYS A 334 -4.16 -32.05 42.89
N GLN A 335 -4.62 -30.82 42.62
CA GLN A 335 -5.27 -29.97 43.64
C GLN A 335 -6.79 -30.19 43.64
N SER A 336 -7.37 -30.46 44.82
CA SER A 336 -8.81 -30.58 45.09
C SER A 336 -9.47 -29.21 45.33
N GLY A 337 -10.64 -28.96 44.71
CA GLY A 337 -11.41 -27.73 44.90
C GLY A 337 -12.81 -27.79 44.26
N LYS A 338 -13.75 -26.96 44.72
CA LYS A 338 -15.13 -26.87 44.20
C LYS A 338 -15.22 -25.80 43.11
N SER A 339 -16.01 -25.97 42.06
CA SER A 339 -16.18 -24.93 41.03
C SER A 339 -17.17 -23.84 41.48
N CYS A 340 -16.87 -22.59 41.11
CA CYS A 340 -17.77 -21.45 41.32
C CYS A 340 -18.96 -21.52 40.35
N ASN A 341 -20.19 -21.45 40.86
CA ASN A 341 -21.41 -21.49 40.06
C ASN A 341 -21.62 -20.26 39.15
N VAL A 342 -20.87 -19.18 39.36
CA VAL A 342 -21.00 -17.93 38.58
C VAL A 342 -19.98 -17.85 37.45
N CYS A 343 -18.73 -18.25 37.69
CA CYS A 343 -17.64 -18.11 36.71
C CYS A 343 -16.85 -19.39 36.44
N GLY A 344 -17.21 -20.53 37.04
CA GLY A 344 -16.56 -21.82 36.81
C GLY A 344 -15.18 -22.00 37.43
N THR A 345 -14.62 -20.97 38.06
CA THR A 345 -13.27 -21.02 38.68
C THR A 345 -13.22 -22.01 39.84
N LEU A 346 -12.16 -22.81 39.93
CA LEU A 346 -11.92 -23.73 41.05
C LEU A 346 -11.57 -22.94 42.32
N ILE A 347 -12.35 -23.16 43.38
CA ILE A 347 -12.17 -22.61 44.71
C ILE A 347 -11.40 -23.64 45.54
N PRO A 348 -10.20 -23.29 46.04
CA PRO A 348 -9.43 -24.16 46.93
C PRO A 348 -10.21 -24.51 48.20
N GLU A 349 -10.03 -25.72 48.72
CA GLU A 349 -10.68 -26.16 49.95
C GLU A 349 -10.40 -25.20 51.12
N GLY A 350 -11.46 -24.82 51.86
CA GLY A 350 -11.37 -23.92 53.02
C GLY A 350 -11.62 -22.43 52.74
N LYS A 351 -11.92 -22.03 51.49
CA LYS A 351 -12.31 -20.66 51.15
C LYS A 351 -13.79 -20.56 50.79
N ASN A 352 -14.47 -19.56 51.36
CA ASN A 352 -15.89 -19.28 51.10
C ASN A 352 -16.12 -18.14 50.10
N VAL A 353 -15.03 -17.59 49.54
CA VAL A 353 -15.07 -16.47 48.58
C VAL A 353 -14.35 -16.86 47.30
N CYS A 354 -15.02 -16.69 46.16
CA CYS A 354 -14.42 -16.95 44.86
C CYS A 354 -13.32 -15.90 44.57
N PRO A 355 -12.07 -16.30 44.28
CA PRO A 355 -10.98 -15.35 44.04
C PRO A 355 -11.14 -14.55 42.74
N SER A 356 -11.97 -15.02 41.80
CA SER A 356 -12.13 -14.37 40.49
C SER A 356 -13.33 -13.43 40.41
N CYS A 357 -14.40 -13.66 41.19
CA CYS A 357 -15.61 -12.83 41.15
C CYS A 357 -16.02 -12.22 42.50
N GLY A 358 -15.38 -12.62 43.60
CA GLY A 358 -15.65 -12.05 44.93
C GLY A 358 -16.94 -12.54 45.61
N ASP A 359 -17.69 -13.45 44.98
CA ASP A 359 -18.91 -13.99 45.57
C ASP A 359 -18.63 -14.83 46.81
N THR A 360 -19.36 -14.52 47.90
CA THR A 360 -19.35 -15.27 49.15
C THR A 360 -20.45 -16.34 49.15
N TYR A 361 -20.09 -17.60 49.33
CA TYR A 361 -21.06 -18.68 49.52
C TYR A 361 -21.49 -18.75 50.99
N SER A 362 -22.80 -18.62 51.24
CA SER A 362 -23.41 -19.01 52.52
C SER A 362 -23.30 -20.53 52.66
N VAL A 363 -22.72 -20.99 53.77
CA VAL A 363 -22.49 -22.42 54.08
C VAL A 363 -23.80 -23.19 54.16
#